data_AF-A0A4Y2VN14-F1
#
_entry.id   AF-A0A4Y2VN14-F1
#
_cell.length_a   1.000
_cell.length_b   1.000
_cell.length_c   1.000
_cell.angle_alpha   90.00
_cell.angle_beta   90.00
_cell.angle_gamma   90.00
#
_symmetry.space_group_name_H-M   'P 1'
#
loop_
_entity.id
_entity.type
_entity.pdbx_description
1 polymer ?
#
loop_
_entity_poly.entity_id
_entity_poly.type
_entity_poly.pdbx_seq_one_letter_code
_entity_poly.pdbx_strand_id
1 'polypeptide(L)' 'MLWGTFSWAPLGPVVVVEQIMKAANYLNTIADQLHPYMAFVFPTGNGIFQQNNTPCHKARIVLEWLEEHIDEFHLMS' A
#
# COMPACT_ATOMS: atom_id res chain seq x y z
N MET A 1 10.21 5.51 -12.31
CA MET A 1 10.40 4.82 -11.01
C MET A 1 9.46 3.62 -10.98
N LEU A 2 9.76 2.57 -10.21
CA LEU A 2 8.82 1.45 -10.02
C LEU A 2 8.31 1.46 -8.59
N TRP A 3 7.02 1.21 -8.42
CA TRP A 3 6.45 0.79 -7.14
C TRP A 3 6.08 -0.67 -7.26
N GLY A 4 6.33 -1.45 -6.21
CA GLY A 4 5.90 -2.83 -6.18
C GLY A 4 5.75 -3.34 -4.76
N THR A 5 4.94 -4.39 -4.63
CA THR A 5 4.76 -5.13 -3.38
C THR A 5 4.97 -6.61 -3.64
N PHE A 6 5.33 -7.35 -2.60
CA PHE A 6 5.47 -8.81 -2.66
C PHE A 6 5.23 -9.38 -1.27
N SER A 7 4.91 -10.67 -1.22
CA SER A 7 4.79 -11.42 0.03
C SER A 7 5.56 -12.73 -0.07
N TRP A 8 5.47 -13.55 0.97
CA TRP A 8 6.10 -14.87 0.99
C TRP A 8 5.52 -15.84 -0.05
N ALA A 9 4.27 -15.65 -0.50
CA ALA A 9 3.57 -16.57 -1.38
C ALA A 9 3.60 -16.08 -2.86
N PRO A 10 2.86 -15.03 -3.26
CA PRO A 10 3.02 -14.45 -4.59
C PRO A 10 3.88 -13.17 -4.61
N LEU A 11 4.48 -12.92 -5.79
CA LEU A 11 4.86 -11.57 -6.19
C LEU A 11 3.59 -10.73 -6.34
N GLY A 12 3.62 -9.51 -5.80
CA GLY A 12 2.52 -8.57 -5.94
C GLY A 12 2.66 -7.68 -7.16
N PRO A 13 1.74 -6.72 -7.33
CA PRO A 13 1.75 -5.80 -8.44
C PRO A 13 3.06 -5.00 -8.51
N VAL A 14 3.51 -4.75 -9.74
CA VAL A 14 4.58 -3.82 -10.06
C VAL A 14 4.03 -2.79 -11.02
N VAL A 15 4.10 -1.51 -10.66
CA VAL A 15 3.58 -0.41 -11.46
C VAL A 15 4.67 0.60 -11.80
N VAL A 16 4.57 1.13 -13.02
CA VAL A 16 5.41 2.23 -13.46
C VAL A 16 4.89 3.52 -12.86
N VAL A 17 5.76 4.22 -12.15
CA VAL A 17 5.52 5.56 -11.63
C VAL A 17 6.31 6.53 -12.49
N GLU A 18 5.60 7.23 -13.36
CA GLU A 18 6.18 8.10 -14.38
C GLU A 18 6.83 9.37 -13.80
N GLN A 19 6.39 9.80 -12.61
CA GLN A 19 6.85 11.03 -11.96
C GLN A 19 7.45 10.74 -10.57
N ILE A 20 7.95 11.80 -9.92
CA ILE A 20 8.32 11.75 -8.50
C ILE A 20 7.08 11.37 -7.70
N MET A 21 7.21 10.37 -6.82
CA MET A 21 6.10 9.90 -5.99
C MET A 21 5.72 10.94 -4.95
N LYS A 22 4.54 11.53 -5.13
CA LYS A 22 3.89 12.40 -4.15
C LYS A 22 2.87 11.60 -3.36
N ALA A 23 2.42 12.15 -2.25
CA ALA A 23 1.41 11.54 -1.38
C ALA A 23 0.14 11.11 -2.15
N ALA A 24 -0.38 11.95 -3.06
CA ALA A 24 -1.56 11.61 -3.85
C ALA A 24 -1.32 10.45 -4.83
N ASN A 25 -0.16 10.40 -5.47
CA ASN A 25 0.20 9.28 -6.35
C ASN A 25 0.37 7.99 -5.54
N TYR A 26 0.96 8.08 -4.35
CA TYR A 26 1.11 6.95 -3.45
C TYR A 26 -0.26 6.44 -2.97
N LEU A 27 -1.16 7.34 -2.56
CA LEU A 27 -2.53 7.01 -2.18
C LEU A 27 -3.25 6.25 -3.30
N ASN A 28 -3.22 6.77 -4.54
CA ASN A 28 -3.83 6.06 -5.67
C ASN A 28 -3.19 4.68 -5.88
N THR A 29 -1.87 4.57 -5.70
CA THR A 29 -1.18 3.28 -5.84
C THR A 29 -1.63 2.27 -4.78
N ILE A 30 -1.74 2.66 -3.51
CA ILE A 30 -2.19 1.73 -2.46
C ILE A 30 -3.68 1.40 -2.58
N ALA A 31 -4.52 2.36 -2.99
CA ALA A 31 -5.93 2.11 -3.23
C ALA A 31 -6.16 1.17 -4.42
N ASP A 32 -5.49 1.42 -5.56
CA ASP A 32 -5.75 0.69 -6.80
C ASP A 32 -5.00 -0.64 -6.87
N GLN A 33 -3.85 -0.75 -6.21
CA GLN A 33 -2.95 -1.91 -6.34
C GLN A 33 -2.81 -2.70 -5.04
N LEU A 34 -2.56 -2.02 -3.91
CA LEU A 34 -2.32 -2.70 -2.64
C LEU A 34 -3.62 -3.30 -2.06
N HIS A 35 -4.70 -2.52 -1.94
CA HIS A 35 -5.94 -3.00 -1.33
C HIS A 35 -6.46 -4.26 -2.02
N PRO A 36 -6.68 -4.30 -3.36
CA PRO A 36 -7.13 -5.53 -4.02
C PRO A 36 -6.17 -6.70 -3.83
N TYR A 37 -4.85 -6.43 -3.81
CA TYR A 37 -3.84 -7.44 -3.55
C TYR A 37 -3.93 -8.00 -2.12
N MET A 38 -4.14 -7.15 -1.11
CA MET A 38 -4.29 -7.58 0.28
C MET A 38 -5.56 -8.41 0.46
N ALA A 39 -6.68 -7.98 -0.12
CA ALA A 39 -7.93 -8.75 -0.09
C ALA A 39 -7.80 -10.13 -0.76
N PHE A 40 -7.00 -10.22 -1.84
CA PHE A 40 -6.76 -11.47 -2.55
C PHE A 40 -5.81 -12.43 -1.80
N VAL A 41 -4.69 -11.90 -1.28
CA VAL A 41 -3.63 -12.71 -0.65
C VAL A 41 -3.91 -13.00 0.82
N PHE A 42 -4.56 -12.06 1.52
CA PHE A 42 -4.89 -12.13 2.95
C PHE A 42 -6.39 -11.93 3.19
N PRO A 43 -7.26 -12.81 2.65
CA PRO A 43 -8.72 -12.61 2.65
C PRO A 43 -9.36 -12.60 4.04
N THR A 44 -8.63 -13.02 5.09
CA THR A 44 -9.09 -12.97 6.48
C THR A 44 -8.66 -11.71 7.22
N GLY A 45 -8.09 -10.72 6.51
CA GLY A 45 -7.67 -9.44 7.09
C GLY A 45 -6.40 -9.50 7.95
N ASN A 46 -5.66 -10.61 7.92
CA ASN A 46 -4.46 -10.82 8.72
C ASN A 46 -3.17 -10.35 8.04
N GLY A 47 -3.29 -9.69 6.90
CA GLY A 47 -2.16 -9.16 6.16
C GLY A 47 -1.47 -8.03 6.92
N ILE A 48 -0.15 -7.99 6.87
CA ILE A 48 0.65 -6.90 7.44
C ILE A 48 1.32 -6.17 6.27
N PHE A 49 1.01 -4.89 6.14
CA PHE A 49 1.63 -4.02 5.15
C PHE A 49 2.80 -3.27 5.76
N GLN A 50 4.00 -3.51 5.21
CA GLN A 50 5.22 -2.81 5.61
C GLN A 50 5.62 -1.79 4.54
N GLN A 51 5.96 -0.58 4.98
CA GLN A 51 6.48 0.49 4.12
C GLN A 51 7.58 1.29 4.83
N ASN A 52 8.39 2.02 4.07
CA ASN A 52 9.43 2.87 4.65
C ASN A 52 8.86 4.22 5.18
N ASN A 53 9.67 4.95 5.94
CA ASN A 53 9.30 6.19 6.61
C ASN A 53 9.42 7.46 5.73
N THR A 54 9.17 7.37 4.42
CA THR A 54 9.29 8.56 3.55
C THR A 54 8.16 9.56 3.81
N PRO A 55 8.38 10.88 3.60
CA PRO A 55 7.36 11.89 3.88
C PRO A 55 6.03 11.69 3.13
N CYS A 56 6.05 11.13 1.92
CA CYS A 56 4.83 10.85 1.16
C CYS A 56 3.97 9.75 1.80
N HIS A 57 4.58 8.76 2.43
CA HIS A 57 3.89 7.67 3.13
C HIS A 57 3.24 8.12 4.44
N LYS A 58 3.80 9.15 5.09
CA LYS A 58 3.27 9.77 6.31
C LYS A 58 2.39 10.99 6.07
N ALA A 59 2.07 11.28 4.82
CA ALA A 59 1.17 12.37 4.51
C ALA A 59 -0.23 12.07 5.06
N ARG A 60 -0.91 13.11 5.56
CA ARG A 60 -2.22 12.97 6.21
C ARG A 60 -3.24 12.19 5.38
N ILE A 61 -3.35 12.48 4.08
CA ILE A 61 -4.26 11.78 3.16
C ILE A 61 -3.98 10.29 3.01
N VAL A 62 -2.74 9.86 3.21
CA VAL A 62 -2.34 8.44 3.14
C VAL A 62 -2.67 7.76 4.46
N LEU A 63 -2.39 8.43 5.59
CA LEU A 63 -2.69 7.90 6.91
C LEU A 63 -4.20 7.80 7.16
N GLU A 64 -4.99 8.80 6.77
CA GLU A 64 -6.46 8.77 6.85
C GLU A 64 -7.02 7.57 6.07
N TRP A 65 -6.53 7.32 4.85
CA TRP A 65 -6.95 6.15 4.07
C TRP A 65 -6.53 4.83 4.71
N LEU A 66 -5.32 4.74 5.28
CA LEU A 66 -4.86 3.53 5.97
C LEU A 66 -5.68 3.24 7.25
N GLU A 67 -6.10 4.28 7.96
CA GLU A 67 -6.94 4.18 9.15
C GLU A 67 -8.36 3.70 8.79
N GLU A 68 -8.93 4.19 7.69
CA GLU A 68 -10.22 3.74 7.17
C GLU A 68 -10.23 2.23 6.81
N HIS A 69 -9.08 1.64 6.50
CA HIS A 69 -8.95 0.24 6.06
C HIS A 69 -8.20 -0.66 7.07
N ILE A 70 -8.10 -0.25 8.33
CA ILE A 70 -7.31 -0.97 9.36
C ILE A 70 -7.85 -2.37 9.68
N ASP A 71 -9.15 -2.61 9.45
CA ASP A 71 -9.79 -3.91 9.65
C ASP A 71 -9.47 -4.91 8.52
N GLU A 72 -8.96 -4.42 7.39
CA GLU A 72 -8.62 -5.23 6.20
C GLU A 72 -7.15 -5.66 6.20
N PHE A 73 -6.27 -4.85 6.78
CA PHE A 73 -4.87 -5.19 6.99
C PHE A 73 -4.22 -4.25 8.01
N HIS A 74 -3.12 -4.71 8.61
CA HIS A 74 -2.39 -3.95 9.61
C HIS A 74 -1.20 -3.23 8.99
N LEU A 75 -1.07 -1.93 9.26
CA LEU A 75 0.12 -1.17 8.89
C LEU A 75 1.26 -1.39 9.89
N MET A 76 2.47 -1.67 9.39
CA MET A 76 3.72 -1.68 10.15
C MET A 76 4.67 -0.62 9.56
N SER A 77 4.89 0.49 10.29
CA SER A 77 5.74 1.62 9.88
C SER A 77 7.12 1.60 10.51
#